data_AF-A0A7V8VMH1-F1
#
_entry.id   AF-A0A7V8VMH1-F1
#
_cell.length_a   1.000
_cell.length_b   1.000
_cell.length_c   1.000
_cell.angle_alpha   90.00
_cell.angle_beta   90.00
_cell.angle_gamma   90.00
#
_symmetry.space_group_name_H-M   'P 1'
#
loop_
_entity.id
_entity.type
_entity.pdbx_description
1 polymer ?
#
loop_
_entity_poly.entity_id
_entity_poly.type
_entity_poly.pdbx_seq_one_letter_code
_entity_poly.pdbx_strand_id
1 'polypeptide(L)'
;MGRDIKLSGSEIRVLKSIGMSGTPTDGKSLFDQIEDVEKVEFLETLNDLIAMEYVVADRLSVRSIEEAERASFRISPEHERDLRDAMNPAKKRDEERARRERRG
;
A
#
# COMPACT_ATOMS: atom_id res chain seq x y z
N MET A 1 -15.04 2.65 -12.37
CA MET A 1 -14.24 1.66 -13.14
C MET A 1 -13.20 1.15 -12.17
N GLY A 2 -13.34 -0.09 -11.67
CA GLY A 2 -12.34 -0.65 -10.75
C GLY A 2 -11.04 -0.84 -11.53
N ARG A 3 -9.98 -0.15 -11.13
CA ARG A 3 -8.66 -0.37 -11.72
C ARG A 3 -8.18 -1.71 -11.17
N ASP A 4 -7.77 -2.64 -12.04
CA ASP A 4 -7.12 -3.87 -11.57
C ASP A 4 -5.73 -3.51 -11.02
N ILE A 5 -5.69 -3.11 -9.75
CA ILE A 5 -4.45 -2.88 -9.02
C ILE A 5 -3.79 -4.25 -8.81
N LYS A 6 -2.56 -4.38 -9.31
CA LYS A 6 -1.71 -5.55 -9.07
C LYS A 6 -0.65 -5.16 -8.06
N LEU A 7 -0.73 -5.74 -6.87
CA LEU A 7 0.26 -5.53 -5.81
C LEU A 7 1.10 -6.81 -5.63
N SER A 8 2.40 -6.62 -5.50
CA SER A 8 3.37 -7.60 -5.06
C SER A 8 3.28 -7.86 -3.55
N GLY A 9 3.97 -8.90 -3.08
CA GLY A 9 4.01 -9.24 -1.65
C GLY A 9 4.58 -8.11 -0.79
N SER A 10 5.66 -7.46 -1.25
CA SER A 10 6.32 -6.36 -0.55
C SER A 10 5.43 -5.11 -0.49
N GLU A 11 4.78 -4.74 -1.60
CA GLU A 11 3.83 -3.61 -1.64
C GLU A 11 2.65 -3.80 -0.71
N ILE A 12 2.06 -5.01 -0.67
CA ILE A 12 0.97 -5.34 0.26
C ILE A 12 1.45 -5.18 1.71
N ARG A 13 2.68 -5.62 2.03
CA ARG A 13 3.23 -5.52 3.38
C ARG A 13 3.43 -4.04 3.79
N VAL A 14 3.96 -3.20 2.91
CA VAL A 14 4.11 -1.76 3.17
C VAL A 14 2.75 -1.10 3.38
N LEU A 15 1.79 -1.34 2.48
CA LEU A 15 0.44 -0.78 2.58
C LEU A 15 -0.32 -1.22 3.85
N LYS A 16 -0.12 -2.47 4.30
CA LYS A 16 -0.68 -2.95 5.58
C LYS A 16 -0.12 -2.18 6.78
N SER A 17 1.17 -1.90 6.73
CA SER A 17 1.90 -1.22 7.83
C SER A 17 1.54 0.27 7.88
N ILE A 18 1.34 0.92 6.74
CA ILE A 18 0.79 2.29 6.67
C ILE A 18 -0.64 2.32 7.22
N GLY A 19 -1.45 1.32 6.88
CA GLY A 19 -2.83 1.20 7.30
C GLY A 19 -3.82 1.88 6.37
N MET A 20 -5.07 1.38 6.39
CA MET A 20 -6.16 1.77 5.48
C MET A 20 -7.04 2.90 6.01
N SER A 21 -6.74 3.48 7.17
CA SER A 21 -7.60 4.50 7.80
C SER A 21 -7.39 5.91 7.23
N GLY A 22 -6.45 6.09 6.28
CA GLY A 22 -6.02 7.40 5.78
C GLY A 22 -5.26 8.25 6.81
N THR A 23 -5.04 7.71 8.02
CA THR A 23 -4.23 8.33 9.06
C THR A 23 -2.77 8.33 8.62
N PRO A 24 -2.06 9.47 8.70
CA PRO A 24 -0.63 9.50 8.46
C PRO A 24 0.11 8.62 9.47
N THR A 25 0.94 7.73 8.94
CA THR A 25 1.86 6.87 9.70
C THR A 25 3.26 7.44 9.55
N ASP A 26 3.93 7.62 10.68
CA ASP A 26 5.31 8.07 10.75
C ASP A 26 6.26 7.04 10.12
N GLY A 27 7.21 7.52 9.32
CA GLY A 27 8.11 6.65 8.56
C GLY A 27 9.02 5.80 9.42
N LYS A 28 9.44 6.28 10.59
CA LYS A 28 10.22 5.47 11.54
C LYS A 28 9.38 4.33 12.09
N SER A 29 8.15 4.63 12.49
CA SER A 29 7.20 3.61 12.96
C SER A 29 6.88 2.58 11.87
N LEU A 30 6.76 3.04 10.61
CA LEU A 30 6.56 2.16 9.46
C LEU A 30 7.75 1.22 9.24
N PHE A 31 8.97 1.74 9.39
CA PHE A 31 10.20 0.96 9.24
C PHE A 31 10.34 -0.09 10.35
N ASP A 32 10.06 0.28 11.60
CA ASP A 32 10.06 -0.65 12.75
C ASP A 32 9.03 -1.79 12.61
N GLN A 33 7.90 -1.57 11.92
CA GLN A 33 6.87 -2.59 11.70
C GLN A 33 7.22 -3.62 10.62
N ILE A 34 8.12 -3.26 9.71
CA ILE A 34 8.50 -4.09 8.58
C ILE A 34 9.84 -4.74 8.91
N GLU A 35 9.82 -5.61 9.93
CA GLU A 35 10.97 -6.45 10.28
C GLU A 35 11.30 -7.39 9.09
N ASP A 36 12.58 -7.65 8.86
CA ASP A 36 13.13 -8.53 7.79
C ASP A 36 13.01 -8.03 6.34
N VAL A 37 12.87 -6.73 6.07
CA VAL A 37 13.02 -6.18 4.70
C VAL A 37 14.32 -5.40 4.58
N GLU A 38 15.08 -5.68 3.52
CA GLU A 38 16.28 -4.89 3.21
C GLU A 38 15.91 -3.42 3.02
N LYS A 39 16.66 -2.52 3.64
CA LYS A 39 16.43 -1.07 3.57
C LYS A 39 16.27 -0.57 2.14
N VAL A 40 17.08 -1.09 1.22
CA VAL A 40 17.04 -0.72 -0.19
C VAL A 40 15.70 -1.16 -0.82
N GLU A 41 15.32 -2.43 -0.64
CA GLU A 41 14.03 -2.96 -1.16
C GLU A 41 12.83 -2.18 -0.58
N PHE A 42 12.87 -1.87 0.71
CA PHE A 42 11.81 -1.07 1.35
C PHE A 42 11.69 0.32 0.70
N LEU A 43 12.83 1.00 0.50
CA LEU A 43 12.85 2.33 -0.09
C LEU A 43 12.40 2.32 -1.55
N GLU A 44 12.79 1.32 -2.33
CA GLU A 44 12.32 1.12 -3.70
C GLU A 44 10.81 0.90 -3.74
N THR A 45 10.31 -0.06 -2.95
CA THR A 45 8.87 -0.37 -2.85
C THR A 45 8.05 0.85 -2.44
N LEU A 46 8.54 1.63 -1.47
CA LEU A 46 7.86 2.83 -1.00
C LEU A 46 7.82 3.91 -2.09
N ASN A 47 8.93 4.12 -2.80
CA ASN A 47 8.98 5.08 -3.91
C ASN A 47 8.07 4.67 -5.07
N ASP A 48 8.00 3.38 -5.39
CA ASP A 48 7.09 2.86 -6.42
C ASP A 48 5.62 3.11 -6.03
N LEU A 49 5.24 2.86 -4.78
CA LEU A 49 3.89 3.14 -4.26
C LEU A 49 3.54 4.63 -4.29
N ILE A 50 4.52 5.51 -4.07
CA ILE A 50 4.35 6.96 -4.20
C ILE A 50 4.21 7.36 -5.67
N ALA A 51 5.06 6.81 -6.55
CA ALA A 51 5.04 7.09 -7.99
C ALA A 51 3.74 6.65 -8.66
N MET A 52 3.10 5.58 -8.16
CA MET A 52 1.77 5.13 -8.58
C MET A 52 0.62 5.91 -7.94
N GLU A 53 0.91 6.91 -7.10
CA GLU A 53 -0.08 7.72 -6.38
C GLU A 53 -0.95 6.90 -5.41
N TYR A 54 -0.48 5.72 -5.00
CA TYR A 54 -1.15 4.86 -4.01
C TYR A 54 -0.86 5.32 -2.59
N VAL A 55 0.35 5.84 -2.37
CA VAL A 55 0.79 6.43 -1.10
C VAL A 55 1.09 7.91 -1.30
N VAL A 56 0.61 8.73 -0.37
CA VAL A 56 0.90 10.15 -0.29
C VAL A 56 1.90 10.37 0.83
N ALA A 57 3.05 10.93 0.49
CA ALA A 57 4.04 11.43 1.45
C ALA A 57 3.80 12.92 1.72
N ASP A 58 4.12 13.38 2.93
CA ASP A 58 4.11 14.81 3.27
C ASP A 58 5.28 15.59 2.65
N ARG A 59 6.34 14.88 2.24
CA ARG A 59 7.53 15.44 1.58
C ARG A 59 7.52 15.19 0.09
N LEU A 60 7.99 16.18 -0.68
CA LEU A 60 8.04 16.14 -2.14
C LEU A 60 8.96 15.04 -2.71
N SER A 61 9.95 14.57 -1.95
CA SER A 61 10.87 13.51 -2.38
C SER A 61 11.49 12.81 -1.18
N VAL A 62 11.62 11.48 -1.28
CA VAL A 62 12.26 10.63 -0.27
C VAL A 62 13.39 9.84 -0.96
N ARG A 63 14.63 10.31 -0.83
CA ARG A 63 15.78 9.73 -1.56
C ARG A 63 16.66 8.83 -0.68
N SER A 64 16.38 8.79 0.61
CA SER A 64 17.15 8.03 1.60
C SER A 64 16.24 7.52 2.71
N ILE A 65 16.70 6.49 3.43
CA ILE A 65 15.99 5.97 4.60
C ILE A 65 15.84 7.03 5.69
N GLU A 66 16.87 7.84 5.93
CA GLU A 66 16.80 8.90 6.95
C GLU A 66 15.73 9.96 6.61
N GLU A 67 15.53 10.24 5.32
CA GLU A 67 14.43 11.10 4.88
C GLU A 67 13.08 10.42 5.00
N ALA A 68 13.01 9.11 4.72
CA ALA A 68 11.81 8.29 4.84
C ALA A 68 11.34 8.23 6.30
N GLU A 69 12.26 7.95 7.23
CA GLU A 69 11.98 7.86 8.67
C GLU A 69 11.43 9.16 9.25
N ARG A 70 11.80 10.30 8.67
CA ARG A 70 11.34 11.62 9.10
C ARG A 70 10.09 12.12 8.36
N ALA A 71 9.62 11.37 7.38
CA ALA A 71 8.41 11.68 6.61
C ALA A 71 7.19 10.98 7.23
N SER A 72 6.01 11.39 6.80
CA SER A 72 4.76 10.72 7.12
C SER A 72 4.07 10.25 5.84
N PHE A 73 3.50 9.05 5.90
CA PHE A 73 2.91 8.37 4.77
C PHE A 73 1.46 8.03 5.07
N ARG A 74 0.58 8.21 4.09
CA ARG A 74 -0.82 7.77 4.15
C ARG A 74 -1.24 7.19 2.81
N ILE A 75 -2.26 6.36 2.82
CA ILE A 75 -2.87 5.87 1.59
C ILE A 75 -3.61 7.02 0.89
N SER A 76 -3.54 7.04 -0.45
CA SER A 76 -4.30 7.98 -1.25
C SER A 76 -5.80 7.70 -1.12
N PRO A 77 -6.62 8.69 -0.73
CA PRO A 77 -8.05 8.50 -0.57
C PRO A 77 -8.76 8.14 -1.88
N GLU A 78 -8.17 8.53 -3.02
CA GLU A 78 -8.69 8.19 -4.35
C GLU A 78 -8.55 6.70 -4.68
N HIS A 79 -7.55 6.04 -4.08
CA HIS A 79 -7.22 4.64 -4.34
C HIS A 79 -7.55 3.71 -3.16
N GLU A 80 -7.98 4.23 -2.01
CA GLU A 80 -8.20 3.46 -0.77
C GLU A 80 -9.08 2.23 -1.00
N ARG A 81 -10.21 2.40 -1.69
CA ARG A 81 -11.16 1.31 -1.93
C ARG A 81 -10.55 0.21 -2.82
N ASP A 82 -9.94 0.60 -3.92
CA ASP A 82 -9.34 -0.35 -4.86
C ASP A 82 -8.12 -1.05 -4.23
N LEU A 83 -7.31 -0.35 -3.43
CA LEU A 83 -6.18 -0.92 -2.69
C LEU A 83 -6.65 -1.91 -1.63
N ARG A 84 -7.73 -1.59 -0.92
CA ARG A 84 -8.34 -2.48 0.09
C ARG A 84 -8.84 -3.77 -0.53
N ASP A 85 -9.45 -3.71 -1.72
CA ASP A 85 -9.89 -4.88 -2.46
C ASP A 85 -8.69 -5.69 -3.01
N ALA A 86 -7.65 -5.01 -3.54
CA ALA A 86 -6.44 -5.65 -4.05
C ALA A 86 -5.62 -6.37 -2.95
N MET A 87 -5.62 -5.84 -1.73
CA MET A 87 -4.92 -6.43 -0.59
C MET A 87 -5.62 -7.65 0.02
N ASN A 88 -6.88 -7.90 -0.35
CA ASN A 88 -7.63 -9.06 0.11
C ASN A 88 -8.05 -9.96 -1.08
N PRO A 89 -7.10 -10.68 -1.70
CA PRO A 89 -7.38 -11.50 -2.88
C PRO A 89 -8.37 -12.65 -2.61
N ALA A 90 -8.50 -13.10 -1.35
CA ALA A 90 -9.48 -14.10 -0.96
C ALA A 90 -10.92 -13.58 -1.14
N LYS A 91 -11.19 -12.35 -0.71
CA LYS A 91 -12.51 -11.71 -0.85
C LYS A 91 -12.90 -11.49 -2.30
N LYS A 92 -11.95 -11.10 -3.16
CA LYS A 92 -12.17 -10.93 -4.62
C LYS A 92 -12.59 -12.26 -5.28
N ARG A 93 -11.98 -13.39 -4.87
CA ARG A 93 -12.33 -14.73 -5.39
C ARG A 93 -13.74 -15.18 -4.97
N ASP A 94 -14.14 -14.92 -3.73
CA ASP A 94 -15.49 -15.22 -3.25
C ASP A 94 -16.57 -14.37 -3.93
N GLU A 95 -16.32 -13.07 -4.12
CA GLU A 95 -17.26 -12.19 -4.83
C GLU A 95 -17.43 -12.56 -6.32
N GLU A 96 -16.34 -12.99 -6.97
CA GLU A 96 -16.39 -13.46 -8.36
C GLU A 96 -17.16 -14.78 -8.48
N ARG A 97 -16.96 -15.72 -7.53
CA ARG A 97 -17.76 -16.96 -7.47
C ARG A 97 -19.24 -16.69 -7.23
N ALA A 98 -19.57 -15.86 -6.23
CA ALA A 98 -20.95 -15.53 -5.91
C ALA A 98 -21.69 -14.81 -7.06
N ARG A 99 -20.99 -14.00 -7.87
CA ARG A 99 -21.57 -13.37 -9.07
C ARG A 99 -21.84 -14.36 -10.20
N ARG A 100 -21.02 -15.41 -10.36
CA ARG A 100 -21.25 -16.45 -11.36
C ARG A 100 -22.44 -17.32 -10.99
N GLU A 101 -22.61 -17.64 -9.71
CA GLU A 101 -23.72 -18.47 -9.22
C GLU A 101 -25.10 -17.79 -9.33
N ARG A 102 -25.17 -16.45 -9.28
CA ARG A 102 -26.43 -15.71 -9.44
C ARG A 102 -26.86 -15.46 -10.89
N ARG A 103 -26.02 -15.83 -11.86
CA ARG A 103 -26.31 -15.72 -13.30
C ARG A 103 -26.55 -17.08 -13.97
N GLY A 104 -26.46 -18.16 -13.20
CA GLY A 104 -26.82 -19.52 -13.61
C GLY A 104 -28.26 -19.84 -13.25
#